data_AF-A0ABD5TTM5-F1
#
_entry.id   AF-A0ABD5TTM5-F1
#
_cell.length_a   1.000
_cell.length_b   1.000
_cell.length_c   1.000
_cell.angle_alpha   90.00
_cell.angle_beta   90.00
_cell.angle_gamma   90.00
#
_symmetry.space_group_name_H-M   'P 1'
#
loop_
_entity.id
_entity.type
_entity.pdbx_description
1 polymer ?
#
loop_
_entity_poly.entity_id
_entity_poly.type
_entity_poly.pdbx_seq_one_letter_code
_entity_poly.pdbx_strand_id
1 'polypeptide(L)' 'MSSETSESGRRDAMGKGMAVGLAVGVAIGVAMENLAIGIAVGLALGPAFGAGWPKRER' A
#
# COMPACT_ATOMS: atom_id res chain seq x y z
N MET A 1 25.28 -8.42 1.25
CA MET A 1 24.24 -7.81 0.39
C MET A 1 22.92 -8.38 0.86
N SER A 2 22.05 -7.49 1.34
CA SER A 2 20.68 -7.67 1.85
C SER A 2 20.23 -9.10 2.16
N SER A 3 20.07 -9.35 3.46
CA SER A 3 19.41 -10.50 4.05
C SER A 3 18.29 -11.05 3.18
N GLU A 4 18.43 -12.33 2.86
CA GLU A 4 17.35 -13.21 2.45
C GLU A 4 16.27 -13.18 3.53
N THR A 5 15.34 -12.24 3.43
CA THR A 5 14.12 -12.29 4.22
C THR A 5 13.12 -13.13 3.42
N SER A 6 12.61 -14.20 4.05
CA SER A 6 11.48 -14.98 3.59
C SER A 6 10.30 -14.06 3.27
N GLU A 7 10.08 -13.74 1.99
CA GLU A 7 9.33 -12.53 1.65
C GLU A 7 8.27 -12.71 0.56
N SER A 8 8.00 -13.91 0.02
CA SER A 8 6.97 -14.01 -1.02
C SER A 8 5.58 -13.62 -0.47
N GLY A 9 5.07 -14.28 0.56
CA GLY A 9 3.71 -14.01 1.05
C GLY A 9 3.49 -12.70 1.83
N ARG A 10 4.55 -11.97 2.23
CA ARG A 10 4.45 -10.70 3.00
C ARG A 10 4.80 -9.47 2.14
N ARG A 11 5.73 -9.60 1.17
CA ARG A 11 5.92 -8.58 0.10
C ARG A 11 4.68 -8.47 -0.76
N ASP A 12 4.01 -9.57 -1.06
CA ASP A 12 2.79 -9.55 -1.87
C ASP A 12 1.68 -8.75 -1.19
N ALA A 13 1.49 -8.95 0.12
CA ALA A 13 0.49 -8.23 0.91
C ALA A 13 0.85 -6.74 1.04
N MET A 14 2.11 -6.44 1.34
CA MET A 14 2.59 -5.06 1.51
C MET A 14 2.61 -4.29 0.19
N GLY A 15 3.03 -4.93 -0.91
CA GLY A 15 3.04 -4.37 -2.26
C GLY A 15 1.63 -4.12 -2.80
N LYS A 16 0.69 -5.04 -2.58
CA LYS A 16 -0.72 -4.84 -2.93
C LYS A 16 -1.36 -3.70 -2.12
N GLY A 17 -1.08 -3.63 -0.83
CA GLY A 17 -1.55 -2.54 0.02
C GLY A 17 -1.04 -1.17 -0.45
N MET A 18 0.25 -1.08 -0.76
CA MET A 18 0.86 0.15 -1.28
C MET A 18 0.29 0.55 -2.64
N ALA A 19 0.08 -0.40 -3.56
CA ALA A 19 -0.50 -0.11 -4.88
C ALA A 19 -1.93 0.46 -4.75
N VAL A 20 -2.75 -0.11 -3.88
CA VAL A 20 -4.11 0.38 -3.61
C VAL A 20 -4.08 1.74 -2.93
N GLY A 21 -3.26 1.90 -1.88
CA GLY A 21 -3.12 3.17 -1.17
C GLY A 21 -2.66 4.31 -2.07
N LEU A 22 -1.68 4.07 -2.93
CA LEU A 22 -1.21 5.05 -3.90
C LEU A 22 -2.26 5.38 -4.96
N ALA A 23 -2.96 4.39 -5.53
CA ALA A 23 -4.00 4.64 -6.52
C ALA A 23 -5.13 5.51 -5.95
N VAL A 24 -5.59 5.19 -4.73
CA VAL A 24 -6.62 5.97 -4.02
C VAL A 24 -6.10 7.35 -3.65
N GLY A 25 -4.90 7.44 -3.08
CA GLY A 25 -4.27 8.69 -2.70
C GLY A 25 -4.08 9.65 -3.88
N VAL A 26 -3.62 9.13 -5.02
CA VAL A 26 -3.48 9.92 -6.26
C VAL A 26 -4.86 10.39 -6.76
N ALA A 27 -5.87 9.52 -6.78
CA ALA A 27 -7.22 9.91 -7.20
C ALA A 27 -7.79 11.05 -6.34
N ILE A 28 -7.61 10.97 -5.00
CA ILE A 28 -8.02 12.04 -4.07
C ILE A 28 -7.18 13.29 -4.29
N GLY A 29 -5.85 13.16 -4.44
CA GLY A 29 -4.96 14.29 -4.68
C GLY A 29 -5.27 15.03 -5.98
N VAL A 30 -5.63 14.31 -7.04
CA VAL A 30 -6.09 14.90 -8.31
C VAL A 30 -7.43 15.61 -8.10
N ALA A 31 -8.38 15.00 -7.38
CA ALA A 31 -9.67 15.63 -7.09
C ALA A 31 -9.55 16.90 -6.23
N MET A 32 -8.55 16.96 -5.36
CA MET A 32 -8.25 18.12 -4.51
C MET A 32 -7.29 19.13 -5.17
N GLU A 33 -6.86 18.90 -6.42
CA GLU A 33 -5.81 19.67 -7.09
C GLU A 33 -4.50 19.78 -6.25
N ASN A 34 -4.29 18.81 -5.34
CA ASN A 34 -3.15 18.74 -4.45
C ASN A 34 -2.63 17.29 -4.33
N LEU A 35 -1.78 16.94 -5.30
CA LEU A 35 -1.11 15.65 -5.35
C LEU A 35 -0.24 15.36 -4.12
N ALA A 36 0.36 16.38 -3.50
CA ALA A 36 1.21 16.18 -2.33
C ALA A 36 0.41 15.61 -1.15
N ILE A 37 -0.78 16.16 -0.89
CA ILE A 37 -1.68 15.65 0.15
C ILE A 37 -2.19 14.26 -0.22
N GLY A 38 -2.59 14.07 -1.47
CA GLY A 38 -3.07 12.77 -1.95
C GLY A 38 -2.06 11.64 -1.78
N ILE A 39 -0.81 11.88 -2.19
CA ILE A 39 0.27 10.90 -2.03
C ILE A 39 0.59 10.66 -0.55
N ALA A 40 0.64 11.71 0.28
CA ALA A 40 0.89 11.58 1.71
C ALA A 40 -0.18 10.70 2.40
N VAL A 41 -1.46 10.93 2.08
CA VAL A 41 -2.59 10.12 2.60
C VAL A 41 -2.53 8.70 2.07
N GLY A 42 -2.27 8.52 0.77
CA GLY A 42 -2.17 7.20 0.14
C GLY A 42 -1.05 6.35 0.72
N LEU A 43 0.11 6.95 1.00
CA LEU A 43 1.25 6.28 1.65
C LEU A 43 0.98 5.98 3.13
N ALA A 44 0.29 6.87 3.84
CA ALA A 44 -0.08 6.64 5.24
C ALA A 44 -1.08 5.49 5.41
N LEU A 45 -2.02 5.33 4.46
CA LEU A 45 -3.08 4.32 4.53
C LEU A 45 -2.77 3.02 3.77
N GLY A 46 -1.90 3.07 2.75
CA GLY A 46 -1.56 1.92 1.90
C GLY A 46 -1.19 0.63 2.65
N PRO A 47 -0.29 0.67 3.65
CA PRO A 47 0.08 -0.50 4.43
C PRO A 47 -1.10 -1.14 5.18
N ALA A 48 -2.08 -0.34 5.61
CA ALA A 48 -3.25 -0.82 6.33
C ALA A 48 -4.15 -1.71 5.45
N PHE A 49 -4.26 -1.39 4.16
CA PHE A 49 -4.98 -2.23 3.19
C PHE A 49 -4.27 -3.55 2.90
N GLY A 50 -2.93 -3.56 2.96
CA GLY A 50 -2.12 -4.77 2.79
C GLY A 50 -2.19 -5.72 3.98
N ALA A 51 -2.26 -5.17 5.21
CA ALA A 51 -2.31 -5.93 6.45
C ALA A 51 -3.71 -6.52 6.76
N GLY A 52 -4.78 -5.91 6.22
CA GLY A 52 -6.16 -6.33 6.46
C GLY A 52 -6.61 -7.58 5.70
N TRP A 53 -5.78 -8.17 4.85
CA TRP A 53 -6.12 -9.41 4.15
C TRP A 53 -5.73 -10.61 5.03
N PRO A 54 -6.67 -11.24 5.77
CA PRO A 54 -6.36 -12.44 6.51
C PRO A 54 -5.84 -13.46 5.49
N LYS A 55 -4.62 -13.92 5.75
CA LYS A 55 -4.01 -15.03 5.03
C LYS A 55 -4.88 -16.24 5.37
N ARG A 56 -5.90 -16.48 4.54
CA ARG A 56 -6.74 -17.67 4.61
C ARG A 56 -5.82 -18.86 4.36
N GLU A 57 -5.41 -19.47 5.46
CA GLU A 57 -4.75 -20.76 5.50
C GLU A 57 -5.78 -21.79 5.01
N ARG A 58 -5.45 -22.47 3.91
CA ARG A 58 -6.21 -23.57 3.33
C ARG A 58 -5.36 -24.81 3.43
#